data_AF-A0A9P5XAC3-F1
#
_entry.id   AF-A0A9P5XAC3-F1
#
_cell.length_a   1.000
_cell.length_b   1.000
_cell.length_c   1.000
_cell.angle_alpha   90.00
_cell.angle_beta   90.00
_cell.angle_gamma   90.00
#
_symmetry.space_group_name_H-M   'P 1'
#
loop_
_entity.id
_entity.type
_entity.pdbx_description
1 polymer ?
#
loop_
_entity_poly.entity_id
_entity_poly.type
_entity_poly.pdbx_seq_one_letter_code
_entity_poly.pdbx_strand_id
1 'polypeptide(L)'
;LSSFLAVYGSPLPEVVTPSTIAVLQGTYGTERLTFTFYINKFTHRGFVDGRICRLPAIVVRSGAPAAATSSFLSAIIHEPLNGQRAVCPIGNSMESAELDLEVWLASPVTTVQNLILARTIPADNLFSHTRVICLPGFTVTIKGMLQSLGKIAGSQTLEMIEFKDDETNRRIVLSCLARFDYSYAIGLGFKVNSEGMDHVIADFVWMTKG
;
A
#
# COMPACT_ATOMS: atom_id res chain seq x y z
N LEU A 1 11.90 -8.90 5.43
CA LEU A 1 12.00 -7.43 5.65
C LEU A 1 11.37 -6.70 4.46
N SER A 2 10.57 -5.65 4.73
CA SER A 2 9.65 -5.00 3.79
C SER A 2 10.36 -4.24 2.66
N SER A 3 10.14 -4.64 1.42
CA SER A 3 10.60 -3.92 0.22
C SER A 3 9.45 -3.02 -0.25
N PHE A 4 9.52 -1.73 0.03
CA PHE A 4 8.39 -0.83 -0.22
C PHE A 4 8.23 -0.48 -1.72
N LEU A 5 7.06 0.01 -2.13
CA LEU A 5 6.78 0.52 -3.49
C LEU A 5 7.81 1.55 -3.99
N ALA A 6 8.49 2.28 -3.09
CA ALA A 6 9.48 3.28 -3.45
C ALA A 6 10.75 2.76 -4.14
N VAL A 7 10.91 1.45 -4.33
CA VAL A 7 11.96 0.92 -5.22
C VAL A 7 11.68 1.22 -6.70
N TYR A 8 10.43 1.56 -7.03
CA TYR A 8 10.02 1.94 -8.37
C TYR A 8 9.84 3.46 -8.46
N GLY A 9 10.18 4.01 -9.61
CA GLY A 9 10.11 5.43 -9.90
C GLY A 9 9.92 5.63 -11.40
N SER A 10 9.36 6.77 -11.79
CA SER A 10 8.98 7.01 -13.18
C SER A 10 10.19 7.10 -14.13
N PRO A 11 10.04 6.70 -15.40
CA PRO A 11 8.85 6.12 -16.02
C PRO A 11 8.65 4.62 -15.68
N LEU A 12 7.40 4.20 -15.51
CA LEU A 12 7.01 2.82 -15.20
C LEU A 12 5.98 2.31 -16.20
N PRO A 13 5.91 0.99 -16.48
CA PRO A 13 4.83 0.41 -17.26
C PRO A 13 3.49 0.58 -16.54
N GLU A 14 2.38 0.46 -17.28
CA GLU A 14 1.02 0.55 -16.72
C GLU A 14 0.79 -0.49 -15.62
N VAL A 15 1.32 -1.70 -15.79
CA VAL A 15 1.29 -2.78 -14.80
C VAL A 15 2.71 -3.19 -14.46
N VAL A 16 3.05 -3.15 -13.19
CA VAL A 16 4.35 -3.60 -12.71
C VAL A 16 4.34 -5.07 -12.39
N THR A 17 5.26 -5.79 -13.02
CA THR A 17 5.44 -7.22 -12.85
C THR A 17 6.60 -7.52 -11.90
N PRO A 18 6.71 -8.75 -11.37
CA PRO A 18 7.87 -9.18 -10.61
C PRO A 18 9.22 -9.02 -11.35
N SER A 19 9.20 -9.02 -12.69
CA SER A 19 10.38 -8.84 -13.56
C SER A 19 10.68 -7.38 -13.92
N THR A 20 9.81 -6.43 -13.55
CA THR A 20 10.03 -5.01 -13.84
C THR A 20 11.25 -4.50 -13.07
N ILE A 21 12.17 -3.85 -13.80
CA ILE A 21 13.38 -3.27 -13.22
C ILE A 21 12.99 -2.16 -12.25
N ALA A 22 13.57 -2.19 -11.05
CA ALA A 22 13.40 -1.13 -10.06
C ALA A 22 14.13 0.13 -10.54
N VAL A 23 13.38 1.23 -10.70
CA VAL A 23 13.90 2.54 -11.09
C VAL A 23 13.97 3.40 -9.83
N LEU A 24 15.18 3.66 -9.36
CA LEU A 24 15.39 4.34 -8.09
C LEU A 24 15.24 5.86 -8.23
N GLN A 25 14.36 6.47 -7.43
CA GLN A 25 14.20 7.93 -7.37
C GLN A 25 14.47 8.54 -5.98
N GLY A 26 14.48 7.73 -4.92
CA GLY A 26 14.68 8.23 -3.55
C GLY A 26 15.59 7.33 -2.72
N THR A 27 16.27 7.93 -1.73
CA THR A 27 17.22 7.24 -0.84
C THR A 27 16.61 6.02 -0.16
N TYR A 28 15.37 6.13 0.30
CA TYR A 28 14.65 5.02 0.94
C TYR A 28 14.46 3.84 -0.02
N GLY A 29 14.09 4.09 -1.27
CA GLY A 29 13.97 3.06 -2.30
C GLY A 29 15.30 2.38 -2.59
N THR A 30 16.37 3.17 -2.75
CA THR A 30 17.73 2.69 -2.98
C THR A 30 18.18 1.75 -1.86
N GLU A 31 18.00 2.15 -0.61
CA GLU A 31 18.36 1.35 0.56
C GLU A 31 17.62 -0.01 0.56
N ARG A 32 16.30 0.01 0.33
CA ARG A 32 15.48 -1.23 0.32
C ARG A 32 15.85 -2.15 -0.85
N LEU A 33 16.20 -1.61 -2.02
CA LEU A 33 16.65 -2.42 -3.15
C LEU A 33 18.02 -3.03 -2.88
N THR A 34 18.95 -2.29 -2.26
CA THR A 34 20.26 -2.81 -1.86
C THR A 34 20.13 -4.01 -0.91
N PHE A 35 19.28 -3.92 0.12
CA PHE A 35 19.01 -5.07 1.00
C PHE A 35 18.38 -6.26 0.25
N THR A 36 17.58 -6.00 -0.78
CA THR A 36 16.98 -7.05 -1.60
C THR A 36 18.06 -7.88 -2.31
N PHE A 37 19.12 -7.24 -2.83
CA PHE A 37 20.24 -7.96 -3.43
C PHE A 37 21.02 -8.79 -2.42
N TYR A 38 21.31 -8.25 -1.23
CA TYR A 38 22.02 -8.99 -0.19
C TYR A 38 21.24 -10.23 0.27
N ILE A 39 19.94 -10.10 0.53
CA ILE A 39 19.09 -11.22 0.96
C ILE A 39 19.04 -12.31 -0.11
N ASN A 40 18.84 -11.94 -1.38
CA ASN A 40 18.86 -12.92 -2.48
C ASN A 40 20.21 -13.64 -2.56
N LYS A 41 21.32 -12.90 -2.46
CA LYS A 41 22.66 -13.49 -2.53
C LYS A 41 22.95 -14.43 -1.36
N PHE A 42 22.58 -14.03 -0.15
CA PHE A 42 22.79 -14.85 1.05
C PHE A 42 21.90 -16.09 1.02
N THR A 43 20.69 -15.97 0.48
CA THR A 43 19.80 -17.12 0.29
C THR A 43 20.35 -18.10 -0.73
N HIS A 44 20.87 -17.61 -1.86
CA HIS A 44 21.52 -18.47 -2.86
C HIS A 44 22.77 -19.18 -2.29
N ARG A 45 23.47 -18.58 -1.33
CA ARG A 45 24.61 -19.21 -0.66
C ARG A 45 24.20 -20.17 0.47
N GLY A 46 22.91 -20.31 0.76
CA GLY A 46 22.40 -21.13 1.86
C GLY A 46 22.66 -20.55 3.25
N PHE A 47 23.04 -19.27 3.35
CA PHE A 47 23.30 -18.61 4.65
C PHE A 47 22.00 -18.24 5.38
N VAL A 48 20.93 -17.97 4.64
CA VAL A 48 19.60 -17.64 5.17
C VAL A 48 18.52 -18.24 4.26
N ASP A 49 17.34 -18.51 4.79
CA ASP A 49 16.14 -18.77 3.98
C ASP A 49 15.33 -17.48 3.83
N GLY A 50 15.79 -16.61 2.93
CA GLY A 50 15.29 -15.25 2.78
C GLY A 50 13.94 -15.16 2.05
N ARG A 51 13.06 -14.30 2.56
CA ARG A 51 11.79 -13.90 1.93
C ARG A 51 11.71 -12.38 1.88
N ILE A 52 11.38 -11.84 0.71
CA ILE A 52 11.36 -10.40 0.44
C ILE A 52 9.96 -10.02 -0.03
N CYS A 53 9.15 -9.50 0.86
CA CYS A 53 7.78 -9.08 0.54
C CYS A 53 7.77 -7.62 0.10
N ARG A 54 7.21 -7.34 -1.08
CA ARG A 54 6.85 -5.99 -1.51
C ARG A 54 5.43 -5.67 -1.10
N LEU A 55 5.29 -4.64 -0.26
CA LEU A 55 4.01 -4.32 0.38
C LEU A 55 3.26 -3.22 -0.39
N PRO A 56 1.93 -3.35 -0.55
CA PRO A 56 1.05 -2.22 -0.86
C PRO A 56 1.13 -1.13 0.22
N ALA A 57 0.54 0.04 -0.05
CA ALA A 57 0.32 1.03 1.00
C ALA A 57 -0.72 0.49 2.00
N ILE A 58 -0.32 0.40 3.27
CA ILE A 58 -1.18 -0.19 4.30
C ILE A 58 -2.15 0.87 4.82
N VAL A 59 -3.46 0.61 4.72
CA VAL A 59 -4.55 1.51 5.14
C VAL A 59 -5.70 0.64 5.66
N VAL A 60 -6.38 0.95 6.77
CA VAL A 60 -6.23 2.11 7.66
C VAL A 60 -5.28 1.75 8.79
N ARG A 61 -4.17 2.49 8.97
CA ARG A 61 -3.24 2.25 10.08
C ARG A 61 -3.79 2.82 11.37
N SER A 62 -3.67 2.06 12.46
CA SER A 62 -3.99 2.54 13.82
C SER A 62 -2.89 3.44 14.36
N GLY A 63 -3.27 4.52 15.04
CA GLY A 63 -2.35 5.41 15.76
C GLY A 63 -2.08 6.74 15.06
N ALA A 64 -1.23 7.57 15.66
CA ALA A 64 -0.96 8.92 15.17
C ALA A 64 -0.32 8.90 13.76
N PRO A 65 -0.62 9.90 12.91
CA PRO A 65 -0.02 10.02 11.58
C PRO A 65 1.50 10.00 11.64
N ALA A 66 2.11 9.06 10.93
CA ALA A 66 3.57 9.03 10.77
C ALA A 66 4.01 10.14 9.79
N ALA A 67 5.25 10.61 9.91
CA ALA A 67 5.85 11.61 9.01
C ALA A 67 6.10 11.10 7.57
N ALA A 68 5.52 9.96 7.18
CA ALA A 68 5.62 9.43 5.84
C ALA A 68 4.66 10.16 4.91
N THR A 69 5.09 10.51 3.70
CA THR A 69 4.25 11.23 2.73
C THR A 69 2.93 10.50 2.40
N SER A 70 2.90 9.17 2.41
CA SER A 70 1.67 8.40 2.18
C SER A 70 0.78 8.25 3.43
N SER A 71 1.13 8.88 4.56
CA SER A 71 0.35 8.79 5.80
C SER A 71 -1.03 9.41 5.67
N PHE A 72 -1.19 10.41 4.78
CA PHE A 72 -2.48 11.06 4.56
C PHE A 72 -3.56 10.05 4.11
N LEU A 73 -3.19 8.99 3.38
CA LEU A 73 -4.12 7.96 2.92
C LEU A 73 -4.84 7.26 4.08
N SER A 74 -4.15 7.08 5.22
CA SER A 74 -4.80 6.62 6.45
C SER A 74 -5.48 7.78 7.17
N ALA A 75 -4.86 8.96 7.22
CA ALA A 75 -5.35 10.11 7.96
C ALA A 75 -6.76 10.57 7.53
N ILE A 76 -7.01 10.63 6.22
CA ILE A 76 -8.31 11.03 5.66
C ILE A 76 -9.44 10.04 5.99
N ILE A 77 -9.14 8.89 6.59
CA ILE A 77 -10.11 7.90 7.03
C ILE A 77 -10.14 7.81 8.55
N HIS A 78 -8.97 7.64 9.17
CA HIS A 78 -8.82 7.40 10.60
C HIS A 78 -9.28 8.59 11.46
N GLU A 79 -8.89 9.81 11.12
CA GLU A 79 -9.18 11.01 11.91
C GLU A 79 -10.68 11.33 11.90
N PRO A 80 -11.36 11.35 10.74
CA PRO A 80 -12.80 11.57 10.69
C PRO A 80 -13.60 10.50 11.44
N LEU A 81 -13.17 9.23 11.40
CA LEU A 81 -13.81 8.16 12.18
C LEU A 81 -13.71 8.37 13.70
N ASN A 82 -12.71 9.14 14.14
CA ASN A 82 -12.49 9.54 15.53
C ASN A 82 -13.01 10.96 15.84
N GLY A 83 -13.79 11.57 14.94
CA GLY A 83 -14.33 12.93 15.13
C GLY A 83 -13.29 14.04 15.01
N GLN A 84 -12.14 13.77 14.39
CA GLN A 84 -11.07 14.73 14.16
C GLN A 84 -11.04 15.17 12.69
N ARG A 85 -10.63 16.43 12.46
CA ARG A 85 -10.43 16.93 11.10
C ARG A 85 -9.17 16.33 10.47
N ALA A 86 -9.23 16.05 9.17
CA ALA A 86 -8.10 15.57 8.38
C ALA A 86 -7.85 16.49 7.20
N VAL A 87 -6.58 16.69 6.85
CA VAL A 87 -6.19 17.41 5.65
C VAL A 87 -5.97 16.40 4.52
N CYS A 88 -6.71 16.54 3.42
CA CYS A 88 -6.44 15.85 2.17
C CYS A 88 -5.52 16.72 1.30
N PRO A 89 -4.27 16.29 1.03
CA PRO A 89 -3.30 17.09 0.28
C PRO A 89 -3.48 17.00 -1.25
N ILE A 90 -4.61 16.47 -1.74
CA ILE A 90 -4.82 16.18 -3.15
C ILE A 90 -6.10 16.88 -3.60
N GLY A 91 -5.96 17.82 -4.53
CA GLY A 91 -7.07 18.63 -5.01
C GLY A 91 -7.53 19.68 -4.00
N ASN A 92 -8.54 20.46 -4.40
CA ASN A 92 -9.07 21.57 -3.61
C ASN A 92 -10.54 21.36 -3.18
N SER A 93 -11.18 20.27 -3.63
CA SER A 93 -12.56 19.91 -3.29
C SER A 93 -12.86 18.45 -3.65
N MET A 94 -14.03 17.93 -3.24
CA MET A 94 -14.54 16.59 -3.58
C MET A 94 -14.74 16.36 -5.09
N GLU A 95 -14.83 17.44 -5.88
CA GLU A 95 -15.00 17.42 -7.33
C GLU A 95 -13.67 17.52 -8.10
N SER A 96 -12.56 17.71 -7.39
CA SER A 96 -11.23 17.86 -8.00
C SER A 96 -10.83 16.60 -8.78
N ALA A 97 -10.38 16.77 -10.03
CA ALA A 97 -9.97 15.68 -10.91
C ALA A 97 -8.73 14.94 -10.37
N GLU A 98 -7.92 15.61 -9.57
CA GLU A 98 -6.76 15.04 -8.87
C GLU A 98 -7.15 13.90 -7.93
N LEU A 99 -8.41 13.80 -7.50
CA LEU A 99 -8.88 12.71 -6.65
C LEU A 99 -9.07 11.38 -7.41
N ASP A 100 -9.03 11.40 -8.75
CA ASP A 100 -9.07 10.19 -9.58
C ASP A 100 -7.71 9.46 -9.62
N LEU A 101 -6.71 9.96 -8.88
CA LEU A 101 -5.44 9.27 -8.69
C LEU A 101 -5.65 7.92 -8.01
N GLU A 102 -5.23 6.86 -8.72
CA GLU A 102 -5.26 5.49 -8.25
C GLU A 102 -4.10 5.21 -7.27
N VAL A 103 -4.41 4.49 -6.20
CA VAL A 103 -3.44 4.01 -5.20
C VAL A 103 -3.60 2.51 -4.97
N TRP A 104 -2.48 1.82 -4.75
CA TRP A 104 -2.43 0.39 -4.47
C TRP A 104 -2.37 0.11 -2.96
N LEU A 105 -3.46 -0.43 -2.40
CA LEU A 105 -3.68 -0.53 -0.95
C LEU A 105 -3.82 -1.97 -0.45
N ALA A 106 -3.62 -2.17 0.85
CA ALA A 106 -4.01 -3.37 1.58
C ALA A 106 -4.33 -3.05 3.04
N SER A 107 -5.18 -3.85 3.69
CA SER A 107 -5.48 -3.68 5.12
C SER A 107 -4.33 -4.17 6.01
N PRO A 108 -4.19 -3.64 7.25
CA PRO A 108 -3.24 -4.18 8.22
C PRO A 108 -3.45 -5.68 8.48
N VAL A 109 -4.71 -6.11 8.57
CA VAL A 109 -5.11 -7.50 8.84
C VAL A 109 -4.60 -8.43 7.74
N THR A 110 -4.92 -8.12 6.49
CA THR A 110 -4.48 -8.91 5.33
C THR A 110 -2.97 -8.86 5.18
N THR A 111 -2.34 -7.72 5.47
CA THR A 111 -0.88 -7.60 5.44
C THR A 111 -0.22 -8.53 6.46
N VAL A 112 -0.72 -8.58 7.70
CA VAL A 112 -0.20 -9.47 8.75
C VAL A 112 -0.40 -10.94 8.36
N GLN A 113 -1.60 -11.32 7.89
CA GLN A 113 -1.88 -12.67 7.41
C GLN A 113 -0.90 -13.09 6.31
N ASN A 114 -0.67 -12.20 5.34
CA ASN A 114 0.27 -12.45 4.26
C ASN A 114 1.72 -12.56 4.75
N LEU A 115 2.15 -11.75 5.71
CA LEU A 115 3.50 -11.87 6.28
C LEU A 115 3.70 -13.17 7.06
N ILE A 116 2.65 -13.64 7.77
CA ILE A 116 2.65 -14.95 8.42
C ILE A 116 2.76 -16.05 7.36
N LEU A 117 1.94 -15.99 6.31
CA LEU A 117 1.98 -16.95 5.21
C LEU A 117 3.34 -16.98 4.51
N ALA A 118 3.93 -15.80 4.25
CA ALA A 118 5.24 -15.69 3.61
C ALA A 118 6.29 -16.51 4.37
N ARG A 119 6.28 -16.45 5.70
CA ARG A 119 7.19 -17.21 6.57
C ARG A 119 6.97 -18.72 6.46
N THR A 120 5.74 -19.18 6.26
CA THR A 120 5.39 -20.61 6.24
C THR A 120 5.55 -21.28 4.88
N ILE A 121 5.65 -20.50 3.79
CA ILE A 121 5.84 -21.07 2.44
C ILE A 121 7.19 -21.83 2.37
N PRO A 122 7.18 -23.11 1.94
CA PRO A 122 8.41 -23.86 1.68
C PRO A 122 9.26 -23.19 0.61
N ALA A 123 10.58 -23.17 0.80
CA ALA A 123 11.51 -22.49 -0.10
C ALA A 123 11.46 -23.03 -1.55
N ASP A 124 11.14 -24.32 -1.72
CA ASP A 124 11.03 -24.99 -3.02
C ASP A 124 9.80 -24.54 -3.83
N ASN A 125 8.81 -23.94 -3.18
CA ASN A 125 7.66 -23.35 -3.85
C ASN A 125 7.96 -21.94 -4.38
N LEU A 126 9.06 -21.32 -3.94
CA LEU A 126 9.48 -20.00 -4.41
C LEU A 126 10.35 -20.13 -5.66
N PHE A 127 10.27 -19.16 -6.56
CA PHE A 127 11.18 -19.09 -7.70
C PHE A 127 12.65 -19.14 -7.27
N SER A 128 13.45 -19.97 -7.92
CA SER A 128 14.86 -20.18 -7.58
C SER A 128 15.72 -18.93 -7.82
N HIS A 129 15.34 -18.10 -8.80
CA HIS A 129 16.08 -16.91 -9.20
C HIS A 129 15.71 -15.64 -8.39
N THR A 130 14.67 -15.68 -7.55
CA THR A 130 14.24 -14.52 -6.76
C THR A 130 13.49 -14.91 -5.49
N ARG A 131 13.78 -14.21 -4.40
CA ARG A 131 13.02 -14.26 -3.15
C ARG A 131 12.02 -13.12 -3.01
N VAL A 132 11.86 -12.31 -4.05
CA VAL A 132 10.92 -11.19 -4.09
C VAL A 132 9.51 -11.70 -4.40
N ILE A 133 8.56 -11.27 -3.57
CA ILE A 133 7.14 -11.54 -3.72
C ILE A 133 6.42 -10.18 -3.66
N CYS A 134 5.77 -9.77 -4.73
CA CYS A 134 4.85 -8.63 -4.72
C CYS A 134 3.56 -9.07 -4.04
N LEU A 135 3.29 -8.58 -2.82
CA LEU A 135 2.09 -8.97 -2.11
C LEU A 135 0.84 -8.40 -2.80
N PRO A 136 -0.26 -9.17 -2.81
CA PRO A 136 -1.52 -8.69 -3.35
C PRO A 136 -2.03 -7.45 -2.60
N GLY A 137 -2.72 -6.60 -3.34
CA GLY A 137 -3.41 -5.41 -2.87
C GLY A 137 -4.60 -5.13 -3.81
N PHE A 138 -5.23 -3.99 -3.65
CA PHE A 138 -6.31 -3.55 -4.52
C PHE A 138 -6.09 -2.09 -4.92
N THR A 139 -6.53 -1.74 -6.13
CA THR A 139 -6.47 -0.38 -6.64
C THR A 139 -7.75 0.36 -6.26
N VAL A 140 -7.63 1.56 -5.74
CA VAL A 140 -8.76 2.46 -5.49
C VAL A 140 -8.32 3.90 -5.76
N THR A 141 -9.24 4.77 -6.18
CA THR A 141 -8.95 6.20 -6.29
C THR A 141 -9.10 6.88 -4.93
N ILE A 142 -8.44 8.02 -4.72
CA ILE A 142 -8.62 8.81 -3.49
C ILE A 142 -10.10 9.21 -3.34
N LYS A 143 -10.76 9.56 -4.45
CA LYS A 143 -12.20 9.79 -4.50
C LYS A 143 -12.99 8.58 -4.02
N GLY A 144 -12.64 7.38 -4.49
CA GLY A 144 -13.26 6.13 -4.07
C GLY A 144 -13.08 5.88 -2.57
N MET A 145 -11.91 6.19 -2.01
CA MET A 145 -11.68 6.09 -0.56
C MET A 145 -12.62 6.99 0.24
N LEU A 146 -12.77 8.24 -0.17
CA LEU A 146 -13.68 9.20 0.48
C LEU A 146 -15.15 8.79 0.31
N GLN A 147 -15.53 8.28 -0.87
CA GLN A 147 -16.88 7.75 -1.08
C GLN A 147 -17.19 6.56 -0.16
N SER A 148 -16.25 5.62 -0.02
CA SER A 148 -16.36 4.51 0.93
C SER A 148 -16.49 4.99 2.37
N LEU A 149 -15.72 6.02 2.77
CA LEU A 149 -15.84 6.63 4.09
C LEU A 149 -17.24 7.18 4.33
N GLY A 150 -17.77 7.98 3.40
CA GLY A 150 -19.12 8.54 3.51
C GLY A 150 -20.21 7.48 3.54
N LYS A 151 -20.02 6.37 2.81
CA LYS A 151 -20.95 5.24 2.78
C LYS A 151 -20.98 4.48 4.12
N ILE A 152 -19.83 4.24 4.73
CA ILE A 152 -19.71 3.41 5.94
C ILE A 152 -19.93 4.23 7.22
N ALA A 153 -19.43 5.47 7.27
CA ALA A 153 -19.45 6.32 8.46
C ALA A 153 -20.52 7.42 8.44
N GLY A 154 -21.15 7.64 7.28
CA GLY A 154 -22.13 8.72 7.05
C GLY A 154 -21.52 9.92 6.34
N SER A 155 -22.34 10.64 5.57
CA SER A 155 -21.90 11.79 4.77
C SER A 155 -21.31 12.94 5.60
N GLN A 156 -21.77 13.11 6.85
CA GLN A 156 -21.24 14.11 7.78
C GLN A 156 -19.75 13.91 8.08
N THR A 157 -19.25 12.68 8.00
CA THR A 157 -17.83 12.39 8.20
C THR A 157 -16.95 13.05 7.13
N LEU A 158 -17.49 13.29 5.94
CA LEU A 158 -16.78 13.96 4.85
C LEU A 158 -16.60 15.47 5.11
N GLU A 159 -17.44 16.08 5.94
CA GLU A 159 -17.30 17.49 6.33
C GLU A 159 -16.07 17.75 7.21
N MET A 160 -15.47 16.70 7.75
CA MET A 160 -14.21 16.77 8.50
C MET A 160 -12.96 16.75 7.61
N ILE A 161 -13.13 16.60 6.29
CA ILE A 161 -12.03 16.64 5.32
C ILE A 161 -11.80 18.07 4.86
N GLU A 162 -10.62 18.59 5.12
CA GLU A 162 -10.13 19.86 4.58
C GLU A 162 -9.21 19.58 3.39
N PHE A 163 -9.52 20.13 2.21
CA PHE A 163 -8.68 19.99 1.04
C PHE A 163 -7.63 21.09 0.99
N LYS A 164 -6.36 20.70 0.82
CA LYS A 164 -5.24 21.63 0.68
C LYS A 164 -4.23 21.04 -0.28
N ASP A 165 -4.41 21.29 -1.57
CA ASP A 165 -3.54 20.70 -2.60
C ASP A 165 -2.06 20.96 -2.32
N ASP A 166 -1.27 19.89 -2.37
CA ASP A 166 0.17 19.92 -2.24
C ASP A 166 0.79 19.11 -3.38
N GLU A 167 1.42 19.84 -4.30
CA GLU A 167 2.08 19.27 -5.47
C GLU A 167 3.14 18.22 -5.10
N THR A 168 3.83 18.38 -3.96
CA THR A 168 4.85 17.43 -3.50
C THR A 168 4.20 16.10 -3.13
N ASN A 169 3.10 16.15 -2.36
CA ASN A 169 2.33 14.96 -2.02
C ASN A 169 1.74 14.31 -3.28
N ARG A 170 1.18 15.11 -4.20
CA ARG A 170 0.62 14.61 -5.47
C ARG A 170 1.66 13.91 -6.33
N ARG A 171 2.87 14.47 -6.47
CA ARG A 171 3.99 13.84 -7.19
C ARG A 171 4.40 12.51 -6.57
N ILE A 172 4.34 12.38 -5.25
CA ILE A 172 4.70 11.15 -4.54
C ILE A 172 3.60 10.09 -4.68
N VAL A 173 2.33 10.48 -4.67
CA VAL A 173 1.22 9.55 -4.98
C VAL A 173 1.31 9.10 -6.44
N LEU A 174 1.60 10.02 -7.37
CA LEU A 174 1.81 9.71 -8.79
C LEU A 174 3.01 8.78 -9.04
N SER A 175 4.05 8.85 -8.21
CA SER A 175 5.18 7.91 -8.29
C SER A 175 4.87 6.57 -7.60
N CYS A 176 3.81 6.49 -6.80
CA CYS A 176 3.31 5.24 -6.27
C CYS A 176 2.52 4.50 -7.35
N LEU A 177 2.94 3.28 -7.61
CA LEU A 177 2.31 2.41 -8.60
C LEU A 177 0.88 2.05 -8.23
N ALA A 178 -0.03 2.21 -9.18
CA ALA A 178 -1.44 1.89 -9.01
C ALA A 178 -1.75 0.41 -9.26
N ARG A 179 -0.95 -0.30 -10.06
CA ARG A 179 -1.27 -1.65 -10.56
C ARG A 179 -0.05 -2.57 -10.58
N PHE A 180 -0.24 -3.75 -10.02
CA PHE A 180 0.77 -4.81 -9.96
C PHE A 180 0.22 -6.12 -10.50
N ASP A 181 1.10 -6.90 -11.13
CA ASP A 181 0.86 -8.32 -11.31
C ASP A 181 1.30 -9.07 -10.04
N TYR A 182 0.30 -9.57 -9.33
CA TYR A 182 0.46 -10.39 -8.11
C TYR A 182 -0.04 -11.82 -8.33
N SER A 183 -0.19 -12.28 -9.57
CA SER A 183 -0.65 -13.65 -9.92
C SER A 183 0.23 -14.72 -9.28
N TYR A 184 1.55 -14.50 -9.28
CA TYR A 184 2.51 -15.36 -8.59
C TYR A 184 2.22 -15.47 -7.08
N ALA A 185 1.91 -14.35 -6.43
CA ALA A 185 1.57 -14.37 -5.01
C ALA A 185 0.23 -15.08 -4.76
N ILE A 186 -0.78 -14.88 -5.61
CA ILE A 186 -2.05 -15.64 -5.49
C ILE A 186 -1.80 -17.13 -5.62
N GLY A 187 -0.95 -17.56 -6.56
CA GLY A 187 -0.56 -18.97 -6.72
C GLY A 187 0.12 -19.59 -5.49
N LEU A 188 0.76 -18.77 -4.66
CA LEU A 188 1.35 -19.16 -3.39
C LEU A 188 0.37 -19.12 -2.20
N GLY A 189 -0.89 -18.74 -2.44
CA GLY A 189 -1.96 -18.69 -1.44
C GLY A 189 -2.11 -17.36 -0.71
N PHE A 190 -1.37 -16.31 -1.11
CA PHE A 190 -1.51 -14.98 -0.53
C PHE A 190 -2.92 -14.41 -0.73
N LYS A 191 -3.35 -13.58 0.21
CA LYS A 191 -4.69 -13.00 0.28
C LYS A 191 -4.70 -11.57 -0.22
N VAL A 192 -5.84 -11.15 -0.76
CA VAL A 192 -6.13 -9.80 -1.25
C VAL A 192 -7.44 -9.32 -0.64
N ASN A 193 -7.56 -8.03 -0.35
CA ASN A 193 -8.83 -7.40 0.04
C ASN A 193 -9.75 -7.28 -1.19
N SER A 194 -10.30 -8.39 -1.66
CA SER A 194 -11.17 -8.42 -2.87
C SER A 194 -12.46 -7.63 -2.69
N GLU A 195 -12.90 -7.40 -1.45
CA GLU A 195 -14.09 -6.61 -1.11
C GLU A 195 -13.83 -5.09 -1.15
N GLY A 196 -12.58 -4.68 -1.36
CA GLY A 196 -12.20 -3.28 -1.56
C GLY A 196 -12.29 -2.43 -0.30
N MET A 197 -12.36 -1.11 -0.51
CA MET A 197 -12.20 -0.13 0.56
C MET A 197 -13.36 -0.13 1.57
N ASP A 198 -14.59 -0.40 1.14
CA ASP A 198 -15.76 -0.47 2.04
C ASP A 198 -15.53 -1.46 3.19
N HIS A 199 -15.04 -2.67 2.86
CA HIS A 199 -14.74 -3.70 3.83
C HIS A 199 -13.56 -3.31 4.73
N VAL A 200 -12.51 -2.71 4.16
CA VAL A 200 -11.36 -2.22 4.93
C VAL A 200 -11.77 -1.19 5.98
N ILE A 201 -12.67 -0.27 5.65
CA ILE A 201 -13.19 0.74 6.59
C ILE A 201 -14.09 0.08 7.63
N ALA A 202 -14.99 -0.81 7.21
CA ALA A 202 -15.90 -1.52 8.12
C ALA A 202 -15.14 -2.34 9.17
N ASP A 203 -14.12 -3.10 8.75
CA ASP A 203 -13.22 -3.85 9.63
C ASP A 203 -12.53 -2.93 10.63
N PHE A 204 -12.00 -1.79 10.16
CA PHE A 204 -11.33 -0.82 11.03
C PHE A 204 -12.28 -0.25 12.09
N VAL A 205 -13.52 0.09 11.72
CA VAL A 205 -14.55 0.56 12.66
C VAL A 205 -14.91 -0.52 13.68
N TRP A 206 -15.04 -1.77 13.24
CA TRP A 206 -15.34 -2.90 14.13
C TRP A 206 -14.21 -3.12 15.16
N MET A 207 -12.95 -3.08 14.73
CA MET A 207 -11.79 -3.29 15.62
C MET A 207 -11.51 -2.16 16.61
N THR A 208 -11.98 -0.94 16.33
CA THR A 208 -11.73 0.23 17.18
C THR A 208 -12.87 0.51 18.17
N LYS A 209 -14.08 -0.01 17.90
CA LYS A 209 -15.27 0.20 18.74
C LYS A 209 -15.74 -1.06 19.47
N GLY A 210 -15.24 -2.25 19.12
CA GLY A 210 -15.50 -3.52 19.83
C GLY A 210 -14.45 -3.81 20.89
#